data_AF-A0A2T0ZZH2-F1
#
_entry.id   AF-A0A2T0ZZH2-F1
#
_cell.length_a   1.000
_cell.length_b   1.000
_cell.length_c   1.000
_cell.angle_alpha   90.00
_cell.angle_beta   90.00
_cell.angle_gamma   90.00
#
_symmetry.space_group_name_H-M   'P 1'
#
loop_
_entity.id
_entity.type
_entity.pdbx_description
1 polymer ?
#
loop_
_entity_poly.entity_id
_entity_poly.type
_entity_poly.pdbx_seq_one_letter_code
_entity_poly.pdbx_strand_id
1 'polypeptide(L)'
;MDRDTAVVYPVGYFAGYFGAGTDDQTRSIRRGWEPVCLTQGIDFEFWAAAHGSLSHDWSVPWTVGQVVQSLRNSVEGRDPWTAGIVPARADLYDIAANEAIARLLDYGLLALVGDSSEERTAFAKTHRFDPMLLGLGNTATRPDRSVIGLRDRPVMQMPESQIEFWQMSNQFDSIWDACECIAGAVTEGPYADAPPATLVPQVLSDIRAYIAHGAGYLDVVVRERHRPVPPS
;
A
#
# COMPACT_ATOMS: atom_id res chain seq x y z
N MET A 1 -18.06 6.45 -9.13
CA MET A 1 -16.78 5.81 -9.46
C MET A 1 -17.08 4.39 -9.89
N ASP A 2 -16.58 3.99 -11.06
CA ASP A 2 -16.63 2.59 -11.47
C ASP A 2 -15.62 1.81 -10.61
N ARG A 3 -16.09 0.75 -9.94
CA ARG A 3 -15.29 -0.01 -8.98
C ARG A 3 -14.24 -0.88 -9.66
N ASP A 4 -14.48 -1.28 -10.91
CA ASP A 4 -13.55 -2.14 -11.64
C ASP A 4 -12.32 -1.37 -12.15
N THR A 5 -12.45 -0.05 -12.32
CA THR A 5 -11.36 0.85 -12.73
C THR A 5 -10.69 1.56 -11.56
N ALA A 6 -11.26 1.45 -10.37
CA ALA A 6 -10.69 1.97 -9.12
C ALA A 6 -9.30 1.39 -8.84
N VAL A 7 -8.33 2.27 -8.53
CA VAL A 7 -7.02 1.83 -8.06
C VAL A 7 -7.11 1.42 -6.60
N VAL A 8 -6.60 0.24 -6.30
CA VAL A 8 -6.64 -0.38 -4.98
C VAL A 8 -5.35 -0.07 -4.22
N TYR A 9 -5.50 0.30 -2.95
CA TYR A 9 -4.40 0.42 -2.01
C TYR A 9 -4.72 -0.36 -0.73
N PRO A 10 -3.88 -1.32 -0.30
CA PRO A 10 -3.99 -1.91 1.01
C PRO A 10 -3.55 -0.87 2.05
N VAL A 11 -4.29 -0.80 3.16
CA VAL A 11 -4.02 0.09 4.27
C VAL A 11 -3.73 -0.74 5.51
N GLY A 12 -2.72 -0.32 6.26
CA GLY A 12 -2.27 -0.92 7.51
C GLY A 12 -1.03 -1.80 7.37
N TYR A 13 -0.52 -2.20 8.53
CA TYR A 13 0.67 -3.04 8.68
C TYR A 13 0.28 -4.41 9.24
N PHE A 14 0.73 -5.50 8.60
CA PHE A 14 0.50 -6.84 9.14
C PHE A 14 1.25 -7.05 10.46
N ALA A 15 0.51 -7.09 11.56
CA ALA A 15 1.04 -7.22 12.92
C ALA A 15 1.28 -8.67 13.34
N GLY A 16 0.88 -9.64 12.50
CA GLY A 16 1.08 -11.06 12.73
C GLY A 16 -0.21 -11.82 13.05
N TYR A 17 -0.03 -13.01 13.61
CA TYR A 17 -1.10 -13.93 13.97
C TYR A 17 -1.44 -13.81 15.46
N PHE A 18 -2.72 -13.85 15.80
CA PHE A 18 -3.23 -13.93 17.16
C PHE A 18 -4.06 -15.21 17.34
N GLY A 19 -3.91 -15.84 18.52
CA GLY A 19 -4.55 -17.10 18.87
C GLY A 19 -3.52 -18.21 19.17
N ALA A 20 -3.71 -18.93 20.26
CA ALA A 20 -2.79 -19.97 20.75
C ALA A 20 -3.13 -21.40 20.25
N GLY A 21 -3.93 -21.53 19.19
CA GLY A 21 -4.44 -22.82 18.69
C GLY A 21 -4.33 -22.96 17.17
N THR A 22 -4.35 -24.21 16.68
CA THR A 22 -4.13 -24.57 15.28
C THR A 22 -5.29 -24.25 14.34
N ASP A 23 -6.49 -24.00 14.87
CA ASP A 23 -7.73 -24.05 14.07
C ASP A 23 -8.38 -22.69 13.84
N ASP A 24 -7.90 -21.61 14.47
CA ASP A 24 -8.48 -20.26 14.31
C ASP A 24 -7.39 -19.17 14.33
N GLN A 25 -6.54 -19.18 13.29
CA GLN A 25 -5.49 -18.19 13.12
C GLN A 25 -6.09 -16.84 12.74
N THR A 26 -6.40 -16.02 13.74
CA THR A 26 -6.79 -14.63 13.53
C THR A 26 -5.58 -13.85 13.02
N ARG A 27 -5.75 -13.10 11.93
CA ARG A 27 -4.70 -12.25 11.35
C ARG A 27 -4.93 -10.81 11.77
N SER A 28 -3.93 -10.16 12.32
CA SER A 28 -4.05 -8.76 12.76
C SER A 28 -3.33 -7.81 11.81
N ILE A 29 -4.05 -6.76 11.41
CA ILE A 29 -3.52 -5.64 10.64
C ILE A 29 -3.68 -4.38 11.50
N ARG A 30 -2.59 -3.67 11.75
CA ARG A 30 -2.62 -2.39 12.46
C ARG A 30 -2.93 -1.26 11.48
N ARG A 31 -3.98 -0.49 11.76
CA ARG A 31 -4.34 0.75 11.07
C ARG A 31 -4.33 1.90 12.08
N GLY A 32 -3.40 2.83 11.95
CA GLY A 32 -3.09 3.83 12.95
C GLY A 32 -2.71 3.15 14.27
N TRP A 33 -3.44 3.43 15.34
CA TRP A 33 -3.26 2.76 16.64
C TRP A 33 -4.20 1.58 16.86
N GLU A 34 -5.09 1.30 15.91
CA GLU A 34 -6.16 0.31 16.06
C GLU A 34 -5.73 -1.02 15.39
N PRO A 35 -5.64 -2.14 16.14
CA PRO A 35 -5.52 -3.45 15.53
C PRO A 35 -6.88 -3.90 15.00
N VAL A 36 -6.91 -4.32 13.73
CA VAL A 36 -8.07 -4.93 13.09
C VAL A 36 -7.79 -6.42 12.89
N CYS A 37 -8.66 -7.25 13.44
CA CYS A 37 -8.54 -8.71 13.36
C CYS A 37 -9.42 -9.24 12.22
N LEU A 38 -8.78 -9.88 11.24
CA LEU A 38 -9.46 -10.58 10.15
C LEU A 38 -9.60 -12.06 10.54
N THR A 39 -10.85 -12.50 10.68
CA THR A 39 -11.21 -13.89 11.00
C THR A 39 -11.60 -14.69 9.75
N GLN A 40 -12.01 -14.01 8.68
CA GLN A 40 -12.32 -14.65 7.40
C GLN A 40 -11.06 -14.79 6.55
N GLY A 41 -10.78 -15.99 6.04
CA GLY A 41 -9.61 -16.25 5.19
C GLY A 41 -9.56 -15.33 3.95
N ILE A 42 -10.70 -15.19 3.27
CA ILE A 42 -10.82 -14.38 2.05
C ILE A 42 -10.54 -12.88 2.26
N ASP A 43 -10.83 -12.34 3.45
CA ASP A 43 -10.57 -10.93 3.75
C ASP A 43 -9.06 -10.67 3.78
N PHE A 44 -8.30 -11.57 4.40
CA PHE A 44 -6.84 -11.44 4.42
C PHE A 44 -6.22 -11.72 3.05
N GLU A 45 -6.70 -12.73 2.31
CA GLU A 45 -6.22 -12.99 0.95
C GLU A 45 -6.41 -11.77 0.05
N PHE A 46 -7.59 -11.15 0.11
CA PHE A 46 -7.86 -9.95 -0.69
C PHE A 46 -6.95 -8.79 -0.28
N TRP A 47 -6.79 -8.54 1.02
CA TRP A 47 -5.87 -7.51 1.53
C TRP A 47 -4.41 -7.79 1.12
N ALA A 48 -3.97 -9.05 1.16
CA ALA A 48 -2.63 -9.44 0.72
C ALA A 48 -2.46 -9.22 -0.79
N ALA A 49 -3.39 -9.68 -1.63
CA ALA A 49 -3.34 -9.49 -3.08
C ALA A 49 -3.50 -8.01 -3.51
N ALA A 50 -4.10 -7.17 -2.68
CA ALA A 50 -4.14 -5.73 -2.89
C ALA A 50 -2.74 -5.08 -2.86
N HIS A 51 -1.72 -5.71 -2.27
CA HIS A 51 -0.33 -5.24 -2.36
C HIS A 51 0.23 -5.36 -3.79
N GLY A 52 -0.40 -6.19 -4.61
CA GLY A 52 -0.05 -6.47 -5.99
C GLY A 52 1.10 -7.47 -6.14
N SER A 53 1.64 -7.54 -7.36
CA SER A 53 2.61 -8.56 -7.73
C SER A 53 3.95 -7.94 -8.10
N LEU A 54 5.05 -8.60 -7.73
CA LEU A 54 6.40 -8.20 -8.11
C LEU A 54 6.64 -8.21 -9.62
N SER A 55 5.84 -8.96 -10.38
CA SER A 55 5.89 -9.00 -11.85
C SER A 55 4.98 -7.96 -12.51
N HIS A 56 4.24 -7.16 -11.74
CA HIS A 56 3.32 -6.17 -12.29
C HIS A 56 4.08 -4.97 -12.88
N ASP A 57 3.60 -4.48 -14.03
CA ASP A 57 4.06 -3.21 -14.58
C ASP A 57 3.38 -2.07 -13.84
N TRP A 58 4.12 -1.43 -12.94
CA TRP A 58 3.59 -0.36 -12.08
C TRP A 58 3.21 0.94 -12.81
N SER A 59 3.48 1.03 -14.12
CA SER A 59 2.89 2.08 -14.98
C SER A 59 1.40 1.85 -15.22
N VAL A 60 0.91 0.62 -15.03
CA VAL A 60 -0.50 0.25 -15.13
C VAL A 60 -1.15 0.31 -13.74
N PRO A 61 -2.34 0.92 -13.59
CA PRO A 61 -3.04 0.96 -12.31
C PRO A 61 -3.38 -0.44 -11.80
N TRP A 62 -3.17 -0.68 -10.49
CA TRP A 62 -3.55 -1.93 -9.81
C TRP A 62 -5.01 -1.86 -9.38
N THR A 63 -5.93 -2.37 -10.20
CA THR A 63 -7.38 -2.20 -9.98
C THR A 63 -8.04 -3.36 -9.24
N VAL A 64 -9.28 -3.17 -8.78
CA VAL A 64 -10.07 -4.25 -8.16
C VAL A 64 -10.17 -5.47 -9.08
N GLY A 65 -10.41 -5.26 -10.37
CA GLY A 65 -10.47 -6.33 -11.36
C GLY A 65 -9.15 -7.11 -11.47
N GLN A 66 -8.01 -6.42 -11.36
CA GLN A 66 -6.69 -7.07 -11.37
C GLN A 66 -6.40 -7.85 -10.08
N VAL A 67 -6.81 -7.35 -8.92
CA VAL A 67 -6.71 -8.08 -7.64
C VAL A 67 -7.53 -9.37 -7.72
N VAL A 68 -8.79 -9.29 -8.15
CA VAL A 68 -9.66 -10.46 -8.32
C VAL A 68 -9.05 -11.44 -9.31
N GLN A 69 -8.53 -10.97 -10.44
CA GLN A 69 -7.89 -11.83 -11.43
C GLN A 69 -6.60 -12.49 -10.91
N SER A 70 -5.78 -11.76 -10.13
CA SER A 70 -4.57 -12.28 -9.50
C SER A 70 -4.90 -13.40 -8.52
N LEU A 71 -5.96 -13.22 -7.71
CA LEU A 71 -6.42 -14.25 -6.79
C LEU A 71 -7.01 -15.47 -7.53
N ARG A 72 -7.72 -15.28 -8.65
CA ARG A 72 -8.15 -16.42 -9.48
C ARG A 72 -6.96 -17.22 -10.01
N ASN A 73 -5.94 -16.54 -10.54
CA ASN A 73 -4.73 -17.19 -11.04
C ASN A 73 -3.98 -17.97 -9.94
N SER A 74 -4.05 -17.44 -8.71
CA SER A 74 -3.48 -18.01 -7.50
C SER A 74 -4.16 -19.33 -7.08
N VAL A 75 -5.49 -19.43 -7.18
CA VAL A 75 -6.27 -20.67 -6.98
C VAL A 75 -5.84 -21.78 -7.93
N GLU A 76 -5.54 -21.40 -9.17
CA GLU A 76 -5.18 -22.32 -10.24
C GLU A 76 -3.72 -22.81 -10.15
N GLY A 77 -3.04 -22.56 -9.02
CA GLY A 77 -1.71 -23.08 -8.73
C GLY A 77 -0.57 -22.33 -9.40
N ARG A 78 -0.78 -21.06 -9.80
CA ARG A 78 0.25 -20.23 -10.46
C ARG A 78 0.97 -19.27 -9.53
N ASP A 79 0.55 -19.12 -8.27
CA ASP A 79 1.21 -18.26 -7.28
C ASP A 79 1.45 -19.00 -5.94
N PRO A 80 2.72 -19.10 -5.47
CA PRO A 80 3.05 -19.78 -4.22
C PRO A 80 2.60 -19.03 -2.94
N TRP A 81 2.20 -17.76 -2.99
CA TRP A 81 1.78 -17.00 -1.79
C TRP A 81 0.38 -17.35 -1.27
N THR A 82 -0.42 -18.06 -2.07
CA THR A 82 -1.86 -18.25 -1.90
C THR A 82 -2.28 -19.72 -1.86
N ALA A 83 -1.32 -20.64 -1.93
CA ALA A 83 -1.59 -22.08 -1.94
C ALA A 83 -2.19 -22.51 -0.58
N GLY A 84 -3.51 -22.72 -0.54
CA GLY A 84 -4.19 -23.46 0.53
C GLY A 84 -5.39 -22.82 1.21
N ILE A 85 -5.89 -21.65 0.79
CA ILE A 85 -6.89 -20.91 1.59
C ILE A 85 -8.17 -20.53 0.80
N VAL A 86 -8.19 -20.72 -0.52
CA VAL A 86 -9.32 -20.28 -1.36
C VAL A 86 -10.49 -21.28 -1.35
N PRO A 87 -11.77 -20.83 -1.32
CA PRO A 87 -12.92 -21.73 -1.31
C PRO A 87 -12.92 -22.69 -2.52
N ALA A 88 -13.32 -23.94 -2.27
CA ALA A 88 -13.38 -25.03 -3.26
C ALA A 88 -14.37 -24.80 -4.44
N ARG A 89 -14.91 -23.58 -4.61
CA ARG A 89 -16.01 -23.24 -5.51
C ARG A 89 -15.75 -21.90 -6.21
N ALA A 90 -15.15 -21.99 -7.40
CA ALA A 90 -14.87 -20.84 -8.27
C ALA A 90 -16.13 -20.04 -8.65
N ASP A 91 -17.32 -20.67 -8.61
CA ASP A 91 -18.63 -20.07 -8.89
C ASP A 91 -19.10 -19.05 -7.84
N LEU A 92 -18.53 -19.07 -6.63
CA LEU A 92 -18.86 -18.13 -5.56
C LEU A 92 -17.75 -17.11 -5.29
N TYR A 93 -16.65 -17.21 -6.03
CA TYR A 93 -15.45 -16.42 -5.75
C TYR A 93 -15.70 -14.91 -5.87
N ASP A 94 -16.41 -14.49 -6.93
CA ASP A 94 -16.69 -13.07 -7.17
C ASP A 94 -17.63 -12.47 -6.11
N ILE A 95 -18.57 -13.26 -5.60
CA ILE A 95 -19.46 -12.85 -4.51
C ILE A 95 -18.64 -12.68 -3.24
N ALA A 96 -17.84 -13.69 -2.89
CA ALA A 96 -16.99 -13.65 -1.71
C ALA A 96 -15.96 -12.50 -1.76
N ALA A 97 -15.37 -12.24 -2.93
CA ALA A 97 -14.45 -11.12 -3.13
C ALA A 97 -15.17 -9.77 -2.97
N ASN A 98 -16.38 -9.62 -3.50
CA ASN A 98 -17.15 -8.39 -3.35
C ASN A 98 -17.51 -8.08 -1.91
N GLU A 99 -17.89 -9.10 -1.14
CA GLU A 99 -18.15 -8.99 0.30
C GLU A 99 -16.87 -8.70 1.09
N ALA A 100 -15.74 -9.35 0.75
CA ALA A 100 -14.45 -9.12 1.38
C ALA A 100 -14.00 -7.67 1.19
N ILE A 101 -14.07 -7.14 -0.04
CA ILE A 101 -13.78 -5.73 -0.32
C ILE A 101 -14.69 -4.81 0.50
N ALA A 102 -16.00 -5.10 0.57
CA ALA A 102 -16.93 -4.27 1.34
C ALA A 102 -16.55 -4.23 2.82
N ARG A 103 -16.21 -5.38 3.42
CA ARG A 103 -15.72 -5.47 4.81
C ARG A 103 -14.39 -4.74 4.98
N LEU A 104 -13.42 -4.93 4.08
CA LEU A 104 -12.12 -4.27 4.17
C LEU A 104 -12.22 -2.74 4.03
N LEU A 105 -13.15 -2.24 3.21
CA LEU A 105 -13.45 -0.81 3.11
C LEU A 105 -14.07 -0.29 4.41
N ASP A 106 -15.03 -1.02 4.99
CA ASP A 106 -15.64 -0.68 6.28
C ASP A 106 -14.61 -0.67 7.41
N TYR A 107 -13.70 -1.64 7.41
CA TYR A 107 -12.55 -1.70 8.32
C TYR A 107 -11.46 -0.68 7.99
N GLY A 108 -11.54 0.09 6.91
CA GLY A 108 -10.50 1.01 6.45
C GLY A 108 -9.13 0.34 6.24
N LEU A 109 -9.13 -0.96 5.89
CA LEU A 109 -7.94 -1.73 5.52
C LEU A 109 -7.72 -1.74 4.00
N LEU A 110 -8.66 -1.20 3.25
CA LEU A 110 -8.58 -1.03 1.81
C LEU A 110 -9.03 0.38 1.45
N ALA A 111 -8.36 1.01 0.51
CA ALA A 111 -8.80 2.25 -0.11
C ALA A 111 -8.96 2.04 -1.62
N LEU A 112 -10.06 2.59 -2.15
CA LEU A 112 -10.32 2.68 -3.58
C LEU A 112 -10.16 4.13 -4.00
N VAL A 113 -9.24 4.40 -4.92
CA VAL A 113 -8.94 5.74 -5.42
C VAL A 113 -9.31 5.83 -6.89
N GLY A 114 -10.16 6.80 -7.23
CA GLY A 114 -10.55 7.06 -8.61
C GLY A 114 -9.46 7.78 -9.41
N ASP A 115 -9.74 8.01 -10.68
CA ASP A 115 -8.78 8.62 -11.61
C ASP A 115 -8.78 10.15 -11.61
N SER A 116 -9.74 10.77 -10.92
CA SER A 116 -9.79 12.23 -10.86
C SER A 116 -8.66 12.79 -9.98
N SER A 117 -8.18 13.98 -10.33
CA SER A 117 -7.20 14.72 -9.52
C SER A 117 -7.71 15.00 -8.10
N GLU A 118 -9.01 15.27 -7.97
CA GLU A 118 -9.68 15.54 -6.68
C GLU A 118 -9.66 14.32 -5.77
N GLU A 119 -10.07 13.14 -6.27
CA GLU A 119 -10.07 11.89 -5.48
C GLU A 119 -8.66 11.51 -5.03
N ARG A 120 -7.68 11.60 -5.93
CA ARG A 120 -6.27 11.30 -5.61
C ARG A 120 -5.70 12.27 -4.58
N THR A 121 -6.03 13.56 -4.69
CA THR A 121 -5.63 14.59 -3.72
C THR A 121 -6.28 14.35 -2.36
N ALA A 122 -7.56 14.02 -2.32
CA ALA A 122 -8.27 13.71 -1.08
C ALA A 122 -7.66 12.48 -0.37
N PHE A 123 -7.30 11.45 -1.16
CA PHE A 123 -6.58 10.29 -0.64
C PHE A 123 -5.21 10.67 -0.06
N ALA A 124 -4.41 11.44 -0.79
CA ALA A 124 -3.09 11.88 -0.35
C ALA A 124 -3.12 12.71 0.96
N LYS A 125 -4.19 13.47 1.19
CA LYS A 125 -4.39 14.27 2.41
C LYS A 125 -4.82 13.47 3.63
N THR A 126 -5.28 12.23 3.44
CA THR A 126 -5.86 11.40 4.51
C THR A 126 -5.04 10.17 4.82
N HIS A 127 -4.00 9.90 4.03
CA HIS A 127 -3.10 8.78 4.18
C HIS A 127 -1.65 9.23 4.22
N ARG A 128 -0.82 8.41 4.85
CA ARG A 128 0.63 8.57 4.94
C ARG A 128 1.32 7.28 4.52
N PHE A 129 2.60 7.37 4.18
CA PHE A 129 3.41 6.21 3.80
C PHE A 129 4.56 6.05 4.79
N ASP A 130 4.63 4.89 5.43
CA ASP A 130 5.69 4.54 6.38
C ASP A 130 6.68 3.57 5.73
N PRO A 131 7.97 3.95 5.57
CA PRO A 131 8.99 3.10 5.00
C PRO A 131 9.42 2.03 6.02
N MET A 132 9.69 0.82 5.54
CA MET A 132 9.98 -0.35 6.40
C MET A 132 11.40 -0.90 6.26
N LEU A 133 12.12 -0.49 5.23
CA LEU A 133 13.44 -1.01 4.89
C LEU A 133 14.52 0.07 5.05
N LEU A 134 15.78 -0.29 4.82
CA LEU A 134 16.91 0.63 4.88
C LEU A 134 17.27 1.10 3.47
N GLY A 135 17.62 2.38 3.34
CA GLY A 135 18.35 2.87 2.17
C GLY A 135 19.79 2.37 2.23
N LEU A 136 20.22 1.61 1.24
CA LEU A 136 21.56 1.04 1.13
C LEU A 136 22.50 1.90 0.25
N GLY A 137 21.98 3.00 -0.30
CA GLY A 137 22.70 3.90 -1.20
C GLY A 137 22.80 3.36 -2.63
N ASN A 138 23.64 4.02 -3.43
CA ASN A 138 23.98 3.58 -4.77
C ASN A 138 25.26 2.73 -4.77
N THR A 139 25.66 2.25 -5.95
CA THR A 139 26.93 1.52 -6.12
C THR A 139 27.76 2.18 -7.20
N ALA A 140 29.08 1.95 -7.19
CA ALA A 140 29.96 2.47 -8.24
C ALA A 140 29.55 2.01 -9.66
N THR A 141 28.92 0.84 -9.79
CA THR A 141 28.44 0.32 -11.08
C THR A 141 27.04 0.81 -11.45
N ARG A 142 26.30 1.40 -10.51
CA ARG A 142 24.96 1.96 -10.70
C ARG A 142 24.80 3.25 -9.87
N PRO A 143 25.48 4.35 -10.25
CA PRO A 143 25.45 5.59 -9.48
C PRO A 143 24.09 6.29 -9.53
N ASP A 144 23.28 6.03 -10.56
CA ASP A 144 21.95 6.62 -10.80
C ASP A 144 20.80 5.87 -10.10
N ARG A 145 21.12 4.77 -9.41
CA ARG A 145 20.12 3.92 -8.75
C ARG A 145 20.46 3.72 -7.29
N SER A 146 19.50 4.07 -6.44
CA SER A 146 19.55 3.77 -5.02
C SER A 146 18.91 2.40 -4.76
N VAL A 147 19.49 1.67 -3.81
CA VAL A 147 19.04 0.35 -3.38
C VAL A 147 18.32 0.48 -2.04
N ILE A 148 17.18 -0.20 -1.90
CA ILE A 148 16.46 -0.37 -0.64
C ILE A 148 16.51 -1.85 -0.24
N GLY A 149 16.69 -2.14 1.04
CA GLY A 149 16.63 -3.51 1.54
C GLY A 149 17.01 -3.67 3.00
N LEU A 150 17.39 -4.89 3.36
CA LEU A 150 18.09 -5.19 4.61
C LEU A 150 19.59 -5.28 4.33
N ARG A 151 20.41 -5.21 5.37
CA ARG A 151 21.85 -5.48 5.27
C ARG A 151 22.05 -6.85 4.61
N ASP A 152 22.81 -6.88 3.51
CA ASP A 152 23.10 -8.07 2.69
C ASP A 152 21.92 -8.66 1.90
N ARG A 153 20.74 -8.02 1.92
CA ARG A 153 19.56 -8.46 1.18
C ARG A 153 18.89 -7.26 0.49
N PRO A 154 19.38 -6.85 -0.70
CA PRO A 154 18.71 -5.84 -1.50
C PRO A 154 17.33 -6.34 -1.93
N VAL A 155 16.33 -5.48 -1.84
CA VAL A 155 14.93 -5.79 -2.16
C VAL A 155 14.49 -5.07 -3.42
N MET A 156 14.84 -3.79 -3.57
CA MET A 156 14.40 -2.95 -4.68
C MET A 156 15.52 -1.99 -5.11
N GLN A 157 15.54 -1.61 -6.39
CA GLN A 157 16.39 -0.54 -6.92
C GLN A 157 15.53 0.49 -7.64
N MET A 158 15.84 1.77 -7.47
CA MET A 158 15.03 2.86 -8.02
C MET A 158 15.88 4.06 -8.42
N PRO A 159 15.40 4.90 -9.36
CA PRO A 159 16.01 6.19 -9.63
C PRO A 159 16.07 7.07 -8.38
N GLU A 160 16.97 8.03 -8.38
CA GLU A 160 17.11 9.02 -7.30
C GLU A 160 15.82 9.83 -7.05
N SER A 161 15.06 10.15 -8.10
CA SER A 161 13.79 10.87 -7.92
C SER A 161 12.73 10.09 -7.13
N GLN A 162 12.81 8.76 -7.12
CA GLN A 162 11.90 7.90 -6.37
C GLN A 162 12.37 7.71 -4.92
N ILE A 163 13.69 7.58 -4.70
CA ILE A 163 14.23 7.33 -3.35
C ILE A 163 13.99 8.50 -2.40
N GLU A 164 13.99 9.73 -2.92
CA GLU A 164 13.83 10.94 -2.11
C GLU A 164 12.49 10.95 -1.36
N PHE A 165 11.37 10.73 -2.07
CA PHE A 165 10.05 10.61 -1.44
C PHE A 165 10.04 9.49 -0.38
N TRP A 166 10.57 8.31 -0.70
CA TRP A 166 10.57 7.17 0.22
C TRP A 166 11.40 7.44 1.50
N GLN A 167 12.55 8.11 1.37
CA GLN A 167 13.43 8.44 2.50
C GLN A 167 12.81 9.45 3.45
N MET A 168 12.02 10.37 2.92
CA MET A 168 11.46 11.48 3.68
C MET A 168 10.02 11.25 4.12
N SER A 169 9.33 10.23 3.62
CA SER A 169 7.89 10.07 3.82
C SER A 169 7.46 9.99 5.30
N ASN A 170 8.32 9.46 6.17
CA ASN A 170 8.07 9.38 7.62
C ASN A 170 8.23 10.72 8.36
N GLN A 171 8.74 11.76 7.70
CA GLN A 171 8.88 13.11 8.25
C GLN A 171 7.61 13.95 8.05
N PHE A 172 6.65 13.45 7.27
CA PHE A 172 5.43 14.16 6.91
C PHE A 172 4.22 13.49 7.52
N ASP A 173 3.23 14.29 7.90
CA ASP A 173 1.99 13.79 8.47
C ASP A 173 1.14 13.04 7.43
N SER A 174 1.17 13.49 6.17
CA SER A 174 0.45 12.90 5.04
C SER A 174 1.28 12.84 3.75
N ILE A 175 0.82 12.05 2.77
CA ILE A 175 1.40 12.02 1.41
C ILE A 175 1.30 13.39 0.75
N TRP A 176 0.22 14.14 1.04
CA TRP A 176 0.03 15.49 0.54
C TRP A 176 1.12 16.44 1.04
N ASP A 177 1.43 16.43 2.34
CA ASP A 177 2.46 17.32 2.91
C ASP A 177 3.85 17.03 2.31
N ALA A 178 4.13 15.76 2.01
CA ALA A 178 5.34 15.38 1.27
C ALA A 178 5.34 15.95 -0.15
N CYS A 179 4.20 15.90 -0.87
CA CYS A 179 4.07 16.50 -2.19
C CYS A 179 4.23 18.03 -2.15
N GLU A 180 3.70 18.71 -1.12
CA GLU A 180 3.88 20.15 -0.92
C GLU A 180 5.35 20.50 -0.69
N CYS A 181 6.05 19.71 0.13
CA CYS A 181 7.47 19.91 0.37
C CYS A 181 8.31 19.72 -0.90
N ILE A 182 8.08 18.64 -1.65
CA ILE A 182 8.81 18.36 -2.90
C ILE A 182 8.53 19.47 -3.93
N ALA A 183 7.26 19.86 -4.12
CA ALA A 183 6.90 20.94 -5.03
C ALA A 183 7.57 22.28 -4.67
N GLY A 184 7.72 22.57 -3.37
CA GLY A 184 8.42 23.78 -2.90
C GLY A 184 9.94 23.71 -3.01
N ALA A 185 10.53 22.51 -3.10
CA ALA A 185 11.98 22.32 -3.23
C ALA A 185 12.47 22.36 -4.68
N VAL A 186 11.61 22.04 -5.65
CA VAL A 186 11.95 22.05 -7.08
C VAL A 186 11.94 23.49 -7.61
N THR A 187 13.12 24.10 -7.72
CA THR A 187 13.28 25.48 -8.21
C THR A 187 13.66 25.57 -9.70
N GLU A 188 13.99 24.45 -10.33
CA GLU A 188 14.43 24.39 -11.74
C GLU A 188 13.84 23.18 -12.48
N GLY A 189 13.80 23.26 -13.83
CA GLY A 189 13.31 22.18 -14.69
C GLY A 189 11.81 22.23 -15.01
N PRO A 190 11.27 21.22 -15.71
CA PRO A 190 9.88 21.23 -16.21
C PRO A 190 8.82 21.14 -15.10
N TYR A 191 9.24 20.91 -13.85
CA TYR A 191 8.37 20.85 -12.67
C TYR A 191 8.59 22.03 -11.70
N ALA A 192 9.40 23.03 -12.09
CA ALA A 192 9.53 24.26 -11.30
C ALA A 192 8.15 24.94 -11.18
N ASP A 193 7.80 25.36 -9.96
CA ASP A 193 6.50 25.96 -9.62
C ASP A 193 5.26 25.08 -9.90
N ALA A 194 5.45 23.77 -10.15
CA ALA A 194 4.33 22.88 -10.39
C ALA A 194 3.48 22.74 -9.11
N PRO A 195 2.14 22.84 -9.21
CA PRO A 195 1.28 22.65 -8.04
C PRO A 195 1.48 21.26 -7.41
N PRO A 196 1.46 21.10 -6.08
CA PRO A 196 1.66 19.81 -5.41
C PRO A 196 0.76 18.68 -5.95
N ALA A 197 -0.47 19.02 -6.36
CA ALA A 197 -1.42 18.09 -6.97
C ALA A 197 -0.92 17.40 -8.24
N THR A 198 0.03 18.00 -8.99
CA THR A 198 0.60 17.38 -10.19
C THR A 198 1.57 16.25 -9.86
N LEU A 199 2.12 16.21 -8.65
CA LEU A 199 3.03 15.16 -8.18
C LEU A 199 2.29 13.93 -7.65
N VAL A 200 1.08 14.12 -7.13
CA VAL A 200 0.28 13.08 -6.48
C VAL A 200 0.14 11.81 -7.34
N PRO A 201 -0.20 11.86 -8.65
CA PRO A 201 -0.34 10.65 -9.45
C PRO A 201 0.94 9.80 -9.51
N GLN A 202 2.10 10.44 -9.66
CA GLN A 202 3.39 9.77 -9.72
C GLN A 202 3.77 9.17 -8.36
N VAL A 203 3.65 9.95 -7.28
CA VAL A 203 3.92 9.50 -5.92
C VAL A 203 3.05 8.30 -5.53
N LEU A 204 1.75 8.36 -5.85
CA LEU A 204 0.84 7.24 -5.62
C LEU A 204 1.22 6.01 -6.46
N SER A 205 1.77 6.20 -7.65
CA SER A 205 2.31 5.12 -8.47
C SER A 205 3.53 4.46 -7.84
N ASP A 206 4.46 5.27 -7.34
CA ASP A 206 5.69 4.80 -6.70
C ASP A 206 5.39 4.07 -5.38
N ILE A 207 4.44 4.58 -4.59
CA ILE A 207 3.96 3.93 -3.35
C ILE A 207 3.47 2.51 -3.61
N ARG A 208 2.71 2.27 -4.69
CA ARG A 208 2.26 0.90 -5.02
C ARG A 208 3.44 -0.03 -5.24
N ALA A 209 4.45 0.43 -5.98
CA ALA A 209 5.66 -0.36 -6.19
C ALA A 209 6.38 -0.65 -4.85
N TYR A 210 6.44 0.31 -3.94
CA TYR A 210 7.03 0.08 -2.60
C TYR A 210 6.26 -0.94 -1.78
N ILE A 211 4.93 -0.83 -1.74
CA ILE A 211 4.06 -1.75 -1.00
C ILE A 211 4.21 -3.17 -1.52
N ALA A 212 4.23 -3.37 -2.84
CA ALA A 212 4.37 -4.69 -3.43
C ALA A 212 5.70 -5.37 -3.08
N HIS A 213 6.76 -4.58 -2.90
CA HIS A 213 8.08 -5.05 -2.48
C HIS A 213 8.23 -5.17 -0.96
N GLY A 214 7.19 -4.85 -0.18
CA GLY A 214 7.28 -4.78 1.28
C GLY A 214 8.24 -3.68 1.77
N ALA A 215 8.50 -2.66 0.95
CA ALA A 215 9.39 -1.55 1.27
C ALA A 215 8.74 -0.45 2.13
N GLY A 216 7.43 -0.57 2.36
CA GLY A 216 6.66 0.25 3.27
C GLY A 216 5.18 -0.14 3.26
N TYR A 217 4.37 0.56 4.03
CA TYR A 217 2.92 0.38 4.06
C TYR A 217 2.22 1.74 4.11
N LEU A 218 0.96 1.76 3.68
CA LEU A 218 0.10 2.93 3.85
C LEU A 218 -0.57 2.89 5.22
N ASP A 219 -0.65 4.04 5.86
CA ASP A 219 -1.41 4.22 7.09
C ASP A 219 -2.36 5.41 6.95
N VAL A 220 -3.33 5.49 7.85
CA VAL A 220 -4.21 6.66 7.97
C VAL A 220 -3.50 7.79 8.71
N VAL A 221 -3.77 9.03 8.31
CA VAL A 221 -3.33 10.20 9.08
C VAL A 221 -4.08 10.19 10.42
N VAL A 222 -3.35 9.95 11.51
CA VAL A 222 -3.92 10.02 12.86
C VAL A 222 -4.07 11.49 13.23
N ARG A 223 -5.25 12.07 12.96
CA ARG A 223 -5.64 13.32 13.62
C ARG A 223 -5.76 13.01 15.10
N GLU A 224 -4.98 13.68 15.94
CA GLU A 224 -4.92 13.44 17.39
C GLU A 224 -6.32 13.14 17.96
N ARG A 225 -6.59 11.88 18.30
CA ARG A 225 -7.61 11.62 19.30
C ARG A 225 -6.98 12.04 20.60
N HIS A 226 -7.53 13.09 21.20
CA HIS A 226 -7.28 13.55 22.56
C HIS A 226 -6.77 12.38 23.42
N ARG A 227 -5.46 12.36 23.70
CA ARG A 227 -4.88 11.36 24.60
C ARG A 227 -5.56 11.62 25.94
N PRO A 228 -6.34 10.69 26.52
CA PRO A 228 -6.84 10.92 27.87
C PRO A 228 -5.61 11.10 28.75
N VAL A 229 -5.48 12.29 29.34
CA VAL A 229 -4.46 12.57 30.34
C VAL A 229 -4.72 11.58 31.46
N PRO A 230 -3.74 10.73 31.83
CA PRO A 230 -3.94 9.82 32.97
C PRO A 230 -4.30 10.67 34.20
N PRO A 231 -5.30 10.25 35.01
CA PRO A 231 -5.65 10.99 36.21
C PRO A 231 -4.40 11.12 37.09
N SER A 232 -4.12 12.36 37.49
CA SER A 232 -3.06 12.75 38.42
C SER A 232 -3.19 12.07 39.77
#